data_AF-A7INV1-F1
#
_entry.id   AF-A7INV1-F1
#
_cell.length_a   1.000
_cell.length_b   1.000
_cell.length_c   1.000
_cell.angle_alpha   90.00
_cell.angle_beta   90.00
_cell.angle_gamma   90.00
#
_symmetry.space_group_name_H-M   'P 1'
#
loop_
_entity.id
_entity.type
_entity.pdbx_description
1 polymer ?
#
loop_
_entity_poly.entity_id
_entity_poly.type
_entity_poly.pdbx_seq_one_letter_code
_entity_poly.pdbx_strand_id
1 'polypeptide(L)'
;MSGENPCVPPCKTKWRASVTPDLMLVGEGGGLPLAALVLTAKWARGLPGTLPATTQDALAETAGILEAAFAPGFEGRVQGLGWLLEDRLATLRYRRSDLFSGLVGTGLAQGLVCAVPAEDLAARLAGAGLVVRPLGNVLAFVPPLTVTEAEISAAADILERVAAELEPATP
;
A
#
# COMPACT_ATOMS: atom_id res chain seq x y z
N MET A 1 -9.01 45.99 -6.47
CA MET A 1 -7.83 45.59 -5.67
C MET A 1 -7.93 44.09 -5.46
N SER A 2 -7.39 43.35 -6.44
CA SER A 2 -7.34 41.90 -6.49
C SER A 2 -6.23 41.39 -5.58
N GLY A 3 -6.58 40.77 -4.47
CA GLY A 3 -5.64 40.04 -3.61
C GLY A 3 -5.53 38.60 -4.11
N GLU A 4 -4.46 38.31 -4.86
CA GLU A 4 -4.07 36.93 -5.17
C GLU A 4 -3.53 36.27 -3.89
N ASN A 5 -4.09 35.13 -3.52
CA ASN A 5 -3.72 34.37 -2.33
C ASN A 5 -2.43 33.55 -2.63
N PRO A 6 -1.32 33.71 -1.89
CA PRO A 6 0.00 33.22 -2.29
C PRO A 6 0.37 31.82 -1.76
N CYS A 7 -0.59 30.94 -1.45
CA CYS A 7 -0.28 29.65 -0.83
C CYS A 7 -1.13 28.53 -1.44
N VAL A 8 -0.56 27.75 -2.36
CA VAL A 8 -0.17 26.33 -2.23
C VAL A 8 0.56 25.97 -3.55
N PRO A 9 1.83 25.51 -3.56
CA PRO A 9 2.45 25.05 -4.80
C PRO A 9 1.63 23.86 -5.35
N PRO A 10 1.44 23.75 -6.68
CA PRO A 10 0.72 22.61 -7.24
C PRO A 10 1.45 21.34 -6.80
N CYS A 11 0.75 20.51 -6.01
CA CYS A 11 1.25 19.19 -5.63
C CYS A 11 1.49 18.41 -6.92
N LYS A 12 2.75 18.33 -7.35
CA LYS A 12 3.16 17.49 -8.48
C LYS A 12 3.15 16.05 -8.00
N THR A 13 1.96 15.51 -7.72
CA THR A 13 1.79 14.12 -7.28
C THR A 13 2.39 13.21 -8.35
N LYS A 14 3.51 12.57 -8.00
CA LYS A 14 4.33 11.80 -8.94
C LYS A 14 3.74 10.39 -9.08
N TRP A 15 2.57 10.30 -9.70
CA TRP A 15 1.97 9.02 -10.08
C TRP A 15 2.68 8.45 -11.31
N ARG A 16 2.77 7.11 -11.45
CA ARG A 16 3.36 6.43 -12.63
C ARG A 16 2.70 6.80 -13.97
N ALA A 17 1.47 7.29 -13.93
CA ALA A 17 0.78 7.89 -15.07
C ALA A 17 0.42 9.30 -14.65
N SER A 18 0.84 10.34 -15.39
CA SER A 18 0.53 11.75 -15.11
C SER A 18 -0.97 12.03 -15.25
N VAL A 19 -1.78 11.46 -14.36
CA VAL A 19 -3.23 11.53 -14.34
C VAL A 19 -3.63 12.61 -13.37
N THR A 20 -4.41 13.57 -13.85
CA THR A 20 -5.05 14.59 -13.03
C THR A 20 -6.53 14.25 -12.97
N PRO A 21 -7.01 13.57 -11.90
CA PRO A 21 -8.40 13.18 -11.81
C PRO A 21 -9.30 14.39 -11.56
N ASP A 22 -10.48 14.40 -12.17
CA ASP A 22 -11.53 15.38 -11.88
C ASP A 22 -12.23 15.13 -10.53
N LEU A 23 -12.21 13.86 -10.09
CA LEU A 23 -12.80 13.35 -8.86
C LEU A 23 -11.88 12.27 -8.28
N MET A 24 -11.60 12.34 -6.98
CA MET A 24 -10.85 11.33 -6.26
C MET A 24 -11.54 11.00 -4.93
N LEU A 25 -11.66 9.71 -4.64
CA LEU A 25 -12.06 9.20 -3.34
C LEU A 25 -10.80 8.78 -2.58
N VAL A 26 -10.61 9.36 -1.41
CA VAL A 26 -9.53 9.01 -0.49
C VAL A 26 -10.16 8.45 0.77
N GLY A 27 -9.67 7.34 1.23
CA GLY A 27 -10.10 6.73 2.47
C GLY A 27 -9.16 5.60 2.81
N GLU A 28 -9.07 5.28 4.10
CA GLU A 28 -8.30 4.14 4.55
C GLU A 28 -9.26 2.99 4.91
N GLY A 29 -8.88 1.76 4.60
CA GLY A 29 -9.62 0.56 5.00
C GLY A 29 -9.26 0.03 6.38
N GLY A 30 -8.40 0.71 7.15
CA GLY A 30 -7.71 0.17 8.32
C GLY A 30 -8.05 0.81 9.68
N GLY A 31 -9.02 1.72 9.75
CA GLY A 31 -9.55 2.21 11.03
C GLY A 31 -9.66 3.73 11.17
N LEU A 32 -9.19 4.51 10.19
CA LEU A 32 -9.43 5.96 10.22
C LEU A 32 -10.91 6.28 9.93
N PRO A 33 -11.59 7.08 10.79
CA PRO A 33 -12.97 7.51 10.57
C PRO A 33 -13.04 8.65 9.54
N LEU A 34 -12.21 8.61 8.49
CA LEU A 34 -12.17 9.63 7.46
C LEU A 34 -12.13 9.04 6.05
N ALA A 35 -13.09 9.46 5.25
CA ALA A 35 -13.01 9.44 3.81
C ALA A 35 -13.18 10.87 3.29
N ALA A 36 -12.46 11.22 2.23
CA ALA A 36 -12.51 12.50 1.57
C ALA A 36 -12.89 12.33 0.09
N LEU A 37 -13.86 13.13 -0.35
CA LEU A 37 -14.18 13.33 -1.75
C LEU A 37 -13.48 14.60 -2.23
N VAL A 38 -12.48 14.46 -3.10
CA VAL A 38 -11.72 15.56 -3.68
C VAL A 38 -12.23 15.80 -5.10
N LEU A 39 -12.63 17.03 -5.40
CA LEU A 39 -13.22 17.42 -6.69
C LEU A 39 -12.54 18.67 -7.23
N THR A 40 -12.47 18.81 -8.55
CA THR A 40 -12.10 20.11 -9.14
C THR A 40 -13.23 21.12 -8.95
N ALA A 41 -12.89 22.41 -8.92
CA ALA A 41 -13.86 23.50 -8.76
C ALA A 41 -14.94 23.54 -9.86
N LYS A 42 -14.67 22.93 -11.03
CA LYS A 42 -15.67 22.77 -12.10
C LYS A 42 -16.78 21.81 -11.67
N TRP A 43 -16.42 20.66 -11.10
CA TRP A 43 -17.36 19.61 -10.69
C TRP A 43 -18.04 19.91 -9.36
N ALA A 44 -17.33 20.57 -8.43
CA ALA A 44 -17.90 20.97 -7.15
C ALA A 44 -19.16 21.86 -7.29
N ARG A 45 -19.23 22.68 -8.35
CA ARG A 45 -20.40 23.53 -8.65
C ARG A 45 -21.67 22.75 -9.01
N GLY A 46 -21.53 21.51 -9.46
CA GLY A 46 -22.65 20.65 -9.84
C GLY A 46 -23.20 19.82 -8.68
N LEU A 47 -22.61 19.88 -7.49
CA LEU A 47 -23.09 19.10 -6.34
C LEU A 47 -24.44 19.65 -5.83
N PRO A 48 -25.46 18.79 -5.72
CA PRO A 48 -26.75 19.20 -5.16
C PRO A 48 -26.65 19.30 -3.63
N GLY A 49 -26.70 20.51 -3.10
CA GLY A 49 -26.82 20.75 -1.66
C GLY A 49 -25.55 20.45 -0.85
N THR A 50 -25.73 20.23 0.46
CA THR A 50 -24.65 19.99 1.43
C THR A 50 -24.36 18.50 1.54
N LEU A 51 -23.11 18.10 1.35
CA LEU A 51 -22.66 16.72 1.60
C LEU A 51 -22.49 16.45 3.10
N PRO A 52 -22.65 15.20 3.56
CA PRO A 52 -22.33 14.83 4.93
C PRO A 52 -20.88 15.21 5.27
N ALA A 53 -20.70 16.01 6.32
CA ALA A 53 -19.39 16.42 6.79
C ALA A 53 -18.93 15.52 7.95
N THR A 54 -17.63 15.27 8.04
CA THR A 54 -17.04 14.57 9.18
C THR A 54 -17.12 15.41 10.46
N THR A 55 -16.94 14.79 11.63
CA THR A 55 -16.90 15.52 12.91
C THR A 55 -15.58 16.27 13.08
N GLN A 56 -15.59 17.35 13.87
CA GLN A 56 -14.37 18.11 14.14
C GLN A 56 -13.29 17.25 14.85
N ASP A 57 -13.71 16.35 15.73
CA ASP A 57 -12.80 15.44 16.45
C ASP A 57 -12.10 14.47 15.48
N ALA A 58 -12.85 13.85 14.56
CA ALA A 58 -12.29 12.96 13.55
C ALA A 58 -11.33 13.69 12.59
N LEU A 59 -11.63 14.95 12.28
CA LEU A 59 -10.76 15.80 11.46
C LEU A 59 -9.44 16.11 12.19
N ALA A 60 -9.50 16.47 13.47
CA ALA A 60 -8.32 16.79 14.27
C ALA A 60 -7.40 15.57 14.45
N GLU A 61 -7.96 14.38 14.72
CA GLU A 61 -7.21 13.13 14.79
C GLU A 61 -6.49 12.81 13.47
N THR A 62 -7.20 12.99 12.34
CA THR A 62 -6.62 12.71 11.02
C THR A 62 -5.53 13.72 10.62
N ALA A 63 -5.62 14.97 11.09
CA ALA A 63 -4.63 16.00 10.78
C ALA A 63 -3.21 15.58 11.23
N GLY A 64 -3.06 15.02 12.43
CA GLY A 64 -1.76 14.54 12.93
C GLY A 64 -1.16 13.41 12.09
N ILE A 65 -2.01 12.53 11.54
CA ILE A 65 -1.56 11.43 10.65
C ILE A 65 -1.09 11.98 9.31
N LEU A 66 -1.82 12.95 8.74
CA LEU A 66 -1.40 13.61 7.51
C LEU A 66 -0.09 14.40 7.72
N GLU A 67 0.06 15.10 8.84
CA GLU A 67 1.31 15.78 9.19
C GLU A 67 2.49 14.80 9.27
N ALA A 68 2.31 13.64 9.90
CA ALA A 68 3.33 12.60 9.95
C ALA A 68 3.65 12.04 8.55
N ALA A 69 2.64 11.82 7.71
CA ALA A 69 2.80 11.30 6.36
C ALA A 69 3.47 12.28 5.38
N PHE A 70 3.28 13.59 5.59
CA PHE A 70 3.89 14.66 4.79
C PHE A 70 5.16 15.24 5.44
N ALA A 71 5.61 14.69 6.57
CA ALA A 71 6.84 15.10 7.22
C ALA A 71 8.04 14.91 6.28
N PRO A 72 9.03 15.83 6.28
CA PRO A 72 10.22 15.71 5.44
C PRO A 72 10.92 14.36 5.63
N GLY A 73 11.21 13.68 4.51
CA GLY A 73 11.89 12.38 4.51
C GLY A 73 10.99 11.16 4.67
N PHE A 74 9.70 11.32 5.03
CA PHE A 74 8.77 10.20 5.18
C PHE A 74 8.62 9.39 3.89
N GLU A 75 8.34 10.05 2.77
CA GLU A 75 8.18 9.40 1.46
C GLU A 75 9.44 8.63 1.05
N GLY A 76 10.62 9.24 1.19
CA GLY A 76 11.88 8.61 0.85
C GLY A 76 12.16 7.35 1.68
N ARG A 77 11.85 7.39 2.98
CA ARG A 77 11.95 6.21 3.86
C ARG A 77 11.00 5.09 3.41
N VAL A 78 9.73 5.42 3.15
CA VAL A 78 8.73 4.44 2.69
C VAL A 78 9.11 3.85 1.33
N GLN A 79 9.65 4.65 0.41
CA GLN A 79 10.17 4.17 -0.87
C GLN A 79 11.34 3.21 -0.68
N GLY A 80 12.30 3.54 0.19
CA GLY A 80 13.44 2.67 0.50
C GLY A 80 13.00 1.31 1.06
N LEU A 81 12.04 1.31 2.00
CA LEU A 81 11.45 0.08 2.53
C LEU A 81 10.70 -0.72 1.45
N GLY A 82 10.00 -0.03 0.55
CA GLY A 82 9.34 -0.66 -0.59
C GLY A 82 10.33 -1.37 -1.52
N TRP A 83 11.48 -0.77 -1.81
CA TRP A 83 12.54 -1.40 -2.61
C TRP A 83 13.15 -2.60 -1.90
N LEU A 84 13.37 -2.50 -0.58
CA LEU A 84 13.85 -3.64 0.20
C LEU A 84 12.87 -4.81 0.12
N LEU A 85 11.57 -4.56 0.29
CA LEU A 85 10.55 -5.60 0.15
C LEU A 85 10.56 -6.19 -1.27
N GLU A 86 10.65 -5.36 -2.31
CA GLU A 86 10.69 -5.79 -3.71
C GLU A 86 11.87 -6.71 -3.98
N ASP A 87 13.06 -6.33 -3.52
CA ASP A 87 14.30 -7.09 -3.68
C ASP A 87 14.21 -8.47 -3.00
N ARG A 88 13.66 -8.54 -1.79
CA ARG A 88 13.45 -9.80 -1.06
C ARG A 88 12.48 -10.72 -1.79
N LEU A 89 11.34 -10.19 -2.22
CA LEU A 89 10.34 -10.98 -2.95
C LEU A 89 10.87 -11.42 -4.33
N ALA A 90 11.63 -10.56 -5.01
CA ALA A 90 12.26 -10.89 -6.30
C ALA A 90 13.31 -11.99 -6.17
N THR A 91 14.12 -11.92 -5.12
CA THR A 91 15.13 -12.94 -4.81
C THR A 91 14.47 -14.29 -4.55
N LEU A 92 13.41 -14.34 -3.73
CA LEU A 92 12.68 -15.57 -3.49
C LEU A 92 12.04 -16.12 -4.76
N ARG A 93 11.38 -15.26 -5.56
CA ARG A 93 10.80 -15.67 -6.85
C ARG A 93 11.85 -16.30 -7.76
N TYR A 94 13.05 -15.74 -7.82
CA TYR A 94 14.13 -16.29 -8.61
C TYR A 94 14.58 -17.67 -8.10
N ARG A 95 14.74 -17.81 -6.77
CA ARG A 95 15.14 -19.08 -6.13
C ARG A 95 14.07 -20.17 -6.22
N ARG A 96 12.80 -19.80 -6.19
CA ARG A 96 11.63 -20.69 -6.20
C ARG A 96 10.68 -20.37 -7.35
N SER A 97 11.24 -20.34 -8.56
CA SER A 97 10.47 -20.11 -9.80
C SER A 97 9.48 -21.24 -10.11
N ASP A 98 9.64 -22.39 -9.45
CA ASP A 98 8.68 -23.50 -9.40
C ASP A 98 7.41 -23.16 -8.60
N LEU A 99 7.49 -22.27 -7.61
CA LEU A 99 6.35 -21.85 -6.78
C LEU A 99 5.82 -20.46 -7.13
N PHE A 100 6.64 -19.59 -7.72
CA PHE A 100 6.29 -18.18 -7.93
C PHE A 100 6.58 -17.72 -9.35
N SER A 101 5.56 -17.24 -10.04
CA SER A 101 5.62 -16.88 -11.47
C SER A 101 5.86 -15.38 -11.72
N GLY A 102 5.60 -14.51 -10.74
CA GLY A 102 5.67 -13.06 -10.95
C GLY A 102 5.61 -12.22 -9.69
N LEU A 103 5.85 -10.92 -9.87
CA LEU A 103 5.64 -9.88 -8.86
C LEU A 103 4.68 -8.84 -9.39
N VAL A 104 3.85 -8.30 -8.51
CA VAL A 104 2.89 -7.23 -8.79
C VAL A 104 2.91 -6.19 -7.68
N GLY A 105 2.37 -5.00 -7.95
CA GLY A 105 2.30 -3.92 -6.98
C GLY A 105 3.54 -3.04 -6.93
N THR A 106 3.55 -2.07 -6.01
CA THR A 106 4.59 -1.04 -5.90
C THR A 106 4.70 -0.53 -4.47
N GLY A 107 5.88 -0.07 -4.05
CA GLY A 107 6.08 0.49 -2.71
C GLY A 107 5.87 -0.58 -1.65
N LEU A 108 5.13 -0.28 -0.58
CA LEU A 108 4.77 -1.27 0.46
C LEU A 108 3.45 -2.00 0.18
N ALA A 109 2.90 -1.91 -1.03
CA ALA A 109 1.74 -2.69 -1.46
C ALA A 109 2.15 -3.59 -2.63
N GLN A 110 2.70 -4.76 -2.31
CA GLN A 110 3.29 -5.69 -3.27
C GLN A 110 2.63 -7.06 -3.20
N GLY A 111 2.79 -7.85 -4.25
CA GLY A 111 2.25 -9.20 -4.31
C GLY A 111 3.19 -10.16 -5.03
N LEU A 112 3.22 -11.39 -4.53
CA LEU A 112 3.94 -12.50 -5.11
C LEU A 112 2.95 -13.46 -5.77
N VAL A 113 3.06 -13.65 -7.09
CA VAL A 113 2.15 -14.50 -7.86
C VAL A 113 2.57 -15.95 -7.67
N CYS A 114 1.69 -16.76 -7.10
CA CYS A 114 1.91 -18.17 -6.80
C CYS A 114 1.46 -19.07 -7.95
N ALA A 115 2.24 -20.12 -8.22
CA ALA A 115 1.87 -21.24 -9.07
C ALA A 115 1.06 -22.30 -8.31
N VAL A 116 1.19 -22.30 -6.97
CA VAL A 116 0.39 -23.11 -6.03
C VAL A 116 -0.77 -22.29 -5.45
N PRO A 117 -1.80 -22.92 -4.86
CA PRO A 117 -2.88 -22.19 -4.19
C PRO A 117 -2.34 -21.24 -3.12
N ALA A 118 -2.57 -19.93 -3.31
CA ALA A 118 -2.05 -18.92 -2.40
C ALA A 118 -2.68 -18.99 -1.01
N GLU A 119 -3.92 -19.51 -0.88
CA GLU A 119 -4.59 -19.70 0.40
C GLU A 119 -3.86 -20.71 1.30
N ASP A 120 -3.44 -21.85 0.75
CA ASP A 120 -2.72 -22.88 1.49
C ASP A 120 -1.36 -22.36 1.99
N LEU A 121 -0.66 -21.62 1.12
CA LEU A 121 0.60 -20.98 1.47
C LEU A 121 0.39 -19.90 2.54
N ALA A 122 -0.65 -19.07 2.42
CA ALA A 122 -1.00 -18.06 3.41
C ALA A 122 -1.29 -18.68 4.78
N ALA A 123 -2.01 -19.81 4.83
CA ALA A 123 -2.28 -20.52 6.08
C ALA A 123 -1.00 -21.06 6.74
N ARG A 124 -0.08 -21.62 5.95
CA ARG A 124 1.23 -22.09 6.45
C ARG A 124 2.09 -20.94 6.98
N LEU A 125 2.12 -19.81 6.26
CA LEU A 125 2.82 -18.61 6.69
C LEU A 125 2.23 -18.05 7.99
N ALA A 126 0.90 -18.04 8.12
CA ALA A 126 0.24 -17.62 9.35
C ALA A 126 0.64 -18.50 10.56
N GLY A 127 0.69 -19.83 10.37
CA GLY A 127 1.20 -20.76 11.38
C GLY A 127 2.68 -20.56 11.72
N ALA A 128 3.45 -19.97 10.81
CA ALA A 128 4.85 -19.60 10.98
C ALA A 128 5.06 -18.17 11.51
N GLY A 129 3.99 -17.43 11.82
CA GLY A 129 4.05 -16.08 12.38
C GLY A 129 4.02 -14.94 11.36
N LEU A 130 3.76 -15.22 10.08
CA LEU A 130 3.64 -14.21 9.02
C LEU A 130 2.22 -14.17 8.45
N VAL A 131 1.51 -13.08 8.71
CA VAL A 131 0.15 -12.88 8.19
C VAL A 131 0.21 -12.16 6.84
N VAL A 132 -0.33 -12.80 5.81
CA VAL A 132 -0.45 -12.26 4.45
C VAL A 132 -1.87 -12.51 3.94
N ARG A 133 -2.33 -11.68 3.01
CA ARG A 133 -3.67 -11.80 2.45
C ARG A 133 -3.62 -12.43 1.06
N PRO A 134 -4.21 -13.61 0.83
CA PRO A 134 -4.38 -14.14 -0.52
C PRO A 134 -5.40 -13.29 -1.30
N LEU A 135 -5.08 -12.97 -2.55
CA LEU A 135 -5.96 -12.31 -3.52
C LEU A 135 -5.96 -13.15 -4.80
N GLY A 136 -6.80 -14.19 -4.84
CA GLY A 136 -6.70 -15.23 -5.85
C GLY A 136 -5.37 -15.97 -5.71
N ASN A 137 -4.58 -16.08 -6.77
CA ASN A 137 -3.25 -16.70 -6.75
C ASN A 137 -2.11 -15.73 -6.40
N VAL A 138 -2.41 -14.60 -5.74
CA VAL A 138 -1.38 -13.63 -5.32
C VAL A 138 -1.34 -13.57 -3.80
N LEU A 139 -0.16 -13.76 -3.21
CA LEU A 139 0.08 -13.39 -1.83
C LEU A 139 0.34 -11.89 -1.74
N ALA A 140 -0.60 -11.15 -1.18
CA ALA A 140 -0.47 -9.70 -1.01
C ALA A 140 0.21 -9.35 0.32
N PHE A 141 1.28 -8.57 0.20
CA PHE A 141 2.05 -7.96 1.27
C PHE A 141 1.70 -6.47 1.35
N VAL A 142 1.04 -6.09 2.44
CA VAL A 142 0.66 -4.70 2.72
C VAL A 142 1.05 -4.36 4.16
N PRO A 143 2.36 -4.36 4.50
CA PRO A 143 2.80 -3.96 5.83
C PRO A 143 2.43 -2.50 6.14
N PRO A 144 2.33 -2.13 7.42
CA PRO A 144 2.11 -0.74 7.81
C PRO A 144 3.26 0.15 7.33
N LEU A 145 2.99 1.44 7.08
CA LEU A 145 4.02 2.40 6.65
C LEU A 145 5.11 2.65 7.70
N THR A 146 4.90 2.20 8.93
CA THR A 146 5.83 2.24 10.06
C THR A 146 6.72 1.01 10.15
N VAL A 147 6.58 0.03 9.25
CA VAL A 147 7.40 -1.19 9.23
C VAL A 147 8.90 -0.86 9.17
N THR A 148 9.70 -1.72 9.80
CA THR A 148 11.16 -1.61 9.87
C THR A 148 11.85 -2.56 8.88
N GLU A 149 13.10 -2.27 8.54
CA GLU A 149 13.92 -3.16 7.70
C GLU A 149 14.12 -4.54 8.32
N ALA A 150 14.21 -4.61 9.65
CA ALA A 150 14.33 -5.85 10.40
C ALA A 150 13.07 -6.70 10.29
N GLU A 151 11.89 -6.10 10.40
CA GLU A 151 10.60 -6.81 10.23
C GLU A 151 10.42 -7.30 8.78
N ILE A 152 10.81 -6.50 7.79
CA ILE A 152 10.79 -6.93 6.38
C ILE A 152 11.73 -8.13 6.18
N SER A 153 12.93 -8.07 6.75
CA SER A 153 13.90 -9.17 6.64
C SER A 153 13.39 -10.42 7.35
N ALA A 154 12.83 -10.31 8.55
CA ALA A 154 12.23 -11.42 9.28
C ALA A 154 11.04 -12.06 8.52
N ALA A 155 10.19 -11.23 7.90
CA ALA A 155 9.10 -11.72 7.07
C ALA A 155 9.63 -12.48 5.84
N ALA A 156 10.66 -11.96 5.18
CA ALA A 156 11.32 -12.65 4.08
C ALA A 156 11.92 -13.99 4.53
N ASP A 157 12.60 -14.04 5.67
CA ASP A 157 13.19 -15.28 6.20
C ASP A 157 12.12 -16.34 6.52
N ILE A 158 10.98 -15.94 7.10
CA ILE A 158 9.84 -16.84 7.34
C ILE A 158 9.32 -17.38 6.00
N LEU A 159 9.15 -16.50 5.02
CA LEU A 159 8.65 -16.86 3.70
C LEU A 159 9.61 -17.81 2.96
N GLU A 160 10.92 -17.56 3.01
CA GLU A 160 11.95 -18.44 2.43
C GLU A 160 11.92 -19.83 3.07
N ARG A 161 11.83 -19.89 4.40
CA ARG A 161 11.76 -21.16 5.14
C ARG A 161 10.51 -21.96 4.79
N VAL A 162 9.33 -21.34 4.85
CA VAL A 162 8.07 -22.02 4.53
C VAL A 162 8.04 -22.45 3.06
N ALA A 163 8.55 -21.62 2.15
CA ALA A 163 8.67 -22.00 0.75
C ALA A 163 9.56 -23.25 0.61
N ALA A 164 10.73 -23.30 1.25
CA ALA A 164 11.68 -24.41 1.18
C ALA A 164 11.09 -25.77 1.58
N GLU A 165 10.06 -25.79 2.44
CA GLU A 165 9.37 -27.00 2.88
C GLU A 165 8.31 -27.52 1.87
N LEU A 166 8.02 -26.74 0.83
CA LEU A 166 7.01 -27.09 -0.17
C LEU A 166 7.63 -27.75 -1.40
N GLU A 167 7.05 -28.87 -1.79
CA GLU A 167 7.24 -29.46 -3.11
C GLU A 167 6.36 -28.71 -4.14
N PRO A 168 6.84 -28.55 -5.38
CA PRO A 168 6.02 -27.98 -6.45
C PRO A 168 4.80 -28.88 -6.70
N ALA A 169 3.67 -28.28 -7.06
CA ALA A 169 2.50 -29.05 -7.47
C ALA A 169 2.85 -29.90 -8.70
N THR A 170 2.72 -31.22 -8.58
CA THR A 170 2.84 -32.16 -9.69
C THR A 170 1.79 -31.80 -10.77
N PRO A 171 2.18 -31.72 -12.05
CA PRO A 171 1.28 -31.32 -13.15
C PRO A 171 0.11 -32.27 -13.37
#